data_AF-A0A968R7M9-F1
#
_entry.id   AF-A0A968R7M9-F1
#
_cell.length_a   1.000
_cell.length_b   1.000
_cell.length_c   1.000
_cell.angle_alpha   90.00
_cell.angle_beta   90.00
_cell.angle_gamma   90.00
#
_symmetry.space_group_name_H-M   'P 1'
#
loop_
_entity.id
_entity.type
_entity.pdbx_description
1 polymer ?
#
loop_
_entity_poly.entity_id
_entity_poly.type
_entity_poly.pdbx_seq_one_letter_code
_entity_poly.pdbx_strand_id
1 'polypeptide(L)'
;MDSEGYIICDANFNRVKVKSPQYVAISHLREGFSTRRMIEIVLTNEGEEFLAYFPEWTELYQKVKDKYQRLVEEIEEVYRQHEHIAVQKDFALAIKHLPYSGILFSLRARRVAGVKEALRDVTIHKIEELLGLDYINLGL
;
A
#
# COMPACT_ATOMS: atom_id res chain seq x y z
N MET A 1 7.08 9.14 25.80
CA MET A 1 8.18 10.03 26.24
C MET A 1 9.28 9.76 25.24
N ASP A 2 9.22 10.47 24.11
CA ASP A 2 9.95 10.13 22.88
C ASP A 2 11.26 10.89 22.86
N SER A 3 12.21 10.46 23.69
CA SER A 3 13.53 11.06 23.74
C SER A 3 14.42 10.46 22.65
N GLU A 4 14.88 11.32 21.73
CA GLU A 4 15.83 11.02 20.65
C GLU A 4 17.12 10.34 21.16
N GLY A 5 17.49 10.60 22.41
CA GLY A 5 18.62 9.99 23.09
C GLY A 5 19.47 11.03 23.82
N TYR A 6 20.73 10.69 24.08
CA TYR A 6 21.68 11.53 24.81
C TYR A 6 22.99 11.70 24.04
N ILE A 7 23.69 12.80 24.29
CA ILE A 7 25.06 13.00 23.83
C ILE A 7 25.95 12.95 25.07
N ILE A 8 26.87 11.99 25.09
CA ILE A 8 27.88 11.87 26.14
C ILE A 8 29.14 12.59 25.63
N CYS A 9 29.66 13.52 26.42
CA CYS A 9 30.90 14.24 26.12
C CYS A 9 31.92 13.97 27.22
N ASP A 10 33.15 13.61 26.85
CA ASP A 10 34.25 13.49 27.80
C ASP A 10 34.97 14.84 28.02
N ALA A 11 35.95 14.86 28.94
CA ALA A 11 36.75 16.04 29.28
C ALA A 11 37.65 16.55 28.12
N ASN A 12 37.89 15.72 27.11
CA ASN A 12 38.67 16.04 25.92
C ASN A 12 37.77 16.45 24.73
N PHE A 13 36.49 16.73 24.98
CA PHE A 13 35.47 17.07 23.97
C PHE A 13 35.16 15.96 22.95
N ASN A 14 35.51 14.71 23.23
CA ASN A 14 35.04 13.58 22.41
C ASN A 14 33.56 13.33 22.71
N ARG A 15 32.75 13.14 21.66
CA ARG A 15 31.30 13.00 21.78
C ARG A 15 30.81 11.67 21.22
N VAL A 16 30.01 10.96 22.00
CA VAL A 16 29.28 9.76 21.59
C VAL A 16 27.79 10.05 21.63
N LYS A 17 27.08 9.79 20.53
CA LYS A 17 25.62 9.91 20.45
C LYS A 17 25.00 8.55 20.79
N VAL A 18 24.19 8.51 21.84
CA VAL A 18 23.40 7.33 22.22
C VAL A 18 21.97 7.62 21.82
N LYS A 19 21.45 6.92 20.81
CA LYS A 19 20.07 7.10 20.32
C LYS A 19 19.17 6.00 20.87
N SER A 20 17.89 6.29 21.10
CA SER A 20 16.94 5.24 21.47
C SER A 20 16.69 4.30 20.29
N PRO A 21 16.63 2.97 20.50
CA PRO A 21 16.38 2.02 19.41
C PRO A 21 15.08 2.32 18.66
N GLN A 22 14.03 2.75 19.37
CA GLN A 22 12.76 3.16 18.77
C GLN A 22 12.94 4.37 17.85
N TYR A 23 13.66 5.40 18.29
CA TYR A 23 13.91 6.60 17.48
C TYR A 23 14.74 6.29 16.23
N VAL A 24 15.75 5.41 16.34
CA VAL A 24 16.56 4.98 15.19
C VAL A 24 15.70 4.19 14.19
N ALA A 25 14.83 3.29 14.67
CA ALA A 25 13.90 2.55 13.80
C ALA A 25 12.92 3.49 13.08
N ILE A 26 12.37 4.48 13.78
CA ILE A 26 11.50 5.53 13.22
C ILE A 26 12.25 6.37 12.17
N SER A 27 13.50 6.74 12.45
CA SER A 27 14.35 7.49 11.51
C SER A 27 14.65 6.69 10.23
N HIS A 28 14.96 5.40 10.35
CA HIS A 28 15.17 4.52 9.20
C HIS A 28 13.88 4.32 8.40
N LEU A 29 12.73 4.21 9.06
CA LEU A 29 11.43 4.15 8.41
C LEU A 29 11.14 5.43 7.61
N ARG A 30 11.54 6.61 8.13
CA ARG A 30 11.36 7.90 7.45
C ARG A 30 12.29 8.07 6.25
N GLU A 31 13.55 7.66 6.35
CA GLU A 31 14.52 7.75 5.24
C GLU A 31 14.29 6.72 4.13
N GLY A 32 13.72 5.56 4.45
CA GLY A 32 13.40 4.48 3.50
C GLY A 32 11.95 4.48 3.01
N PHE A 33 11.16 5.49 3.36
CA PHE A 33 9.74 5.49 3.05
C PHE A 33 9.51 5.69 1.55
N SER A 34 8.87 4.70 0.91
CA SER A 34 8.54 4.73 -0.52
C SER A 34 7.04 4.62 -0.73
N THR A 35 6.58 5.04 -1.92
CA THR A 35 5.18 4.87 -2.36
C THR A 35 4.73 3.41 -2.23
N ARG A 36 5.61 2.45 -2.52
CA ARG A 36 5.35 1.02 -2.36
C ARG A 36 5.06 0.63 -0.91
N ARG A 37 5.83 1.17 0.04
CA ARG A 37 5.58 0.93 1.46
C ARG A 37 4.24 1.52 1.91
N MET A 38 3.86 2.68 1.37
CA MET A 38 2.53 3.25 1.61
C MET A 38 1.42 2.34 1.09
N ILE A 39 1.58 1.79 -0.12
CA ILE A 39 0.63 0.84 -0.70
C ILE A 39 0.49 -0.40 0.21
N GLU A 40 1.59 -0.97 0.69
CA GLU A 40 1.57 -2.10 1.63
C GLU A 40 0.75 -1.78 2.89
N ILE A 41 1.01 -0.63 3.52
CA ILE A 41 0.29 -0.18 4.74
C ILE A 41 -1.22 -0.05 4.48
N VAL A 42 -1.61 0.44 3.30
CA VAL A 42 -3.02 0.53 2.90
C VAL A 42 -3.64 -0.85 2.69
N LEU A 43 -2.92 -1.81 2.09
CA LEU A 43 -3.40 -3.17 1.83
C LEU A 43 -3.55 -4.01 3.12
N THR A 44 -2.63 -3.83 4.08
CA THR A 44 -2.67 -4.51 5.38
C THR A 44 -3.66 -3.89 6.35
N ASN A 45 -4.19 -2.70 6.05
CA ASN A 45 -5.08 -1.92 6.91
C ASN A 45 -4.40 -1.51 8.24
N GLU A 46 -3.09 -1.30 8.22
CA GLU A 46 -2.26 -0.88 9.37
C GLU A 46 -2.08 0.66 9.43
N GLY A 47 -2.81 1.40 8.59
CA GLY A 47 -2.63 2.84 8.45
C GLY A 47 -2.97 3.66 9.68
N GLU A 48 -3.90 3.22 10.52
CA GLU A 48 -4.22 3.96 11.76
C GLU A 48 -3.05 3.97 12.74
N GLU A 49 -2.41 2.82 12.95
CA GLU A 49 -1.21 2.72 13.79
C GLU A 49 -0.05 3.50 13.15
N PHE A 50 0.15 3.35 11.84
CA PHE A 50 1.19 4.07 11.12
C PHE A 50 1.06 5.60 11.25
N LEU A 51 -0.16 6.14 11.07
CA LEU A 51 -0.40 7.58 11.17
C LEU A 51 -0.33 8.12 12.60
N ALA A 52 -0.53 7.28 13.62
CA ALA A 52 -0.30 7.67 15.00
C ALA A 52 1.18 7.97 15.28
N TYR A 53 2.09 7.21 14.66
CA TYR A 53 3.54 7.43 14.77
C TYR A 53 4.07 8.47 13.77
N PHE A 54 3.48 8.53 12.57
CA PHE A 54 3.95 9.41 11.50
C PHE A 54 2.81 10.24 10.87
N PRO A 55 2.26 11.21 11.62
CA PRO A 55 1.14 12.03 11.16
C PRO A 55 1.47 12.87 9.92
N GLU A 56 2.76 13.14 9.65
CA GLU A 56 3.20 13.89 8.46
C GLU A 56 2.81 13.21 7.13
N TRP A 57 2.59 11.89 7.13
CA TRP A 57 2.22 11.14 5.93
C TRP A 57 0.71 11.03 5.72
N THR A 58 -0.10 11.67 6.57
CA THR A 58 -1.57 11.58 6.49
C THR A 58 -2.10 11.92 5.10
N GLU A 59 -1.60 13.00 4.49
CA GLU A 59 -2.07 13.41 3.16
C GLU A 59 -1.75 12.35 2.10
N LEU A 60 -0.53 11.81 2.11
CA LEU A 60 -0.14 10.77 1.17
C LEU A 60 -0.94 9.48 1.40
N TYR A 61 -1.11 9.08 2.66
CA TYR A 61 -1.88 7.89 3.02
C TYR A 61 -3.32 8.00 2.52
N GLN A 62 -3.99 9.15 2.76
CA GLN A 62 -5.36 9.34 2.28
C GLN A 62 -5.43 9.31 0.75
N LYS A 63 -4.49 9.95 0.04
CA LYS A 63 -4.43 9.89 -1.43
C LYS A 63 -4.33 8.44 -1.95
N VAL A 64 -3.46 7.62 -1.36
CA VAL A 64 -3.29 6.21 -1.75
C VAL A 64 -4.52 5.39 -1.36
N LYS A 65 -5.07 5.60 -0.16
CA LYS A 65 -6.27 4.94 0.34
C LYS A 65 -7.49 5.21 -0.54
N ASP A 66 -7.71 6.46 -0.95
CA ASP A 66 -8.81 6.83 -1.82
C ASP A 66 -8.68 6.18 -3.20
N LYS A 67 -7.48 6.19 -3.78
CA LYS A 67 -7.22 5.48 -5.05
C LYS A 67 -7.46 3.98 -4.91
N TYR A 68 -7.00 3.37 -3.83
CA TYR A 68 -7.22 1.96 -3.54
C TYR A 68 -8.70 1.62 -3.40
N GLN A 69 -9.46 2.45 -2.67
CA GLN A 69 -10.89 2.24 -2.51
C GLN A 69 -11.64 2.34 -3.84
N ARG A 70 -11.31 3.33 -4.67
CA ARG A 70 -11.89 3.46 -6.02
C ARG A 70 -11.57 2.25 -6.90
N LEU A 71 -10.34 1.74 -6.85
CA LEU A 71 -9.95 0.54 -7.59
C LEU A 71 -10.75 -0.68 -7.13
N VAL A 72 -10.97 -0.85 -5.82
CA VAL A 72 -11.80 -1.92 -5.28
C VAL A 72 -13.23 -1.81 -5.79
N GLU A 73 -13.84 -0.62 -5.69
CA GLU A 73 -15.21 -0.35 -6.15
C GLU A 73 -15.37 -0.60 -7.66
N GLU A 74 -14.38 -0.18 -8.46
CA GLU A 74 -14.33 -0.41 -9.91
C GLU A 74 -14.33 -1.92 -10.23
N ILE A 75 -13.42 -2.69 -9.61
CA ILE A 75 -13.31 -4.13 -9.86
C ILE A 75 -14.59 -4.85 -9.43
N GLU A 76 -15.18 -4.48 -8.28
CA GLU A 76 -16.42 -5.06 -7.81
C GLU A 76 -17.59 -4.79 -8.78
N GLU A 77 -17.69 -3.56 -9.29
CA GLU A 77 -18.73 -3.20 -10.27
C GLU A 77 -18.55 -3.94 -11.59
N VAL A 78 -17.33 -3.98 -12.12
CA VAL A 78 -17.04 -4.74 -13.34
C VAL A 78 -17.34 -6.23 -13.15
N TYR A 79 -17.02 -6.79 -11.98
CA TYR A 79 -17.35 -8.19 -11.69
C TYR A 79 -18.86 -8.42 -11.70
N ARG A 80 -19.66 -7.59 -11.01
CA ARG A 80 -21.13 -7.65 -11.02
C ARG A 80 -21.71 -7.57 -12.43
N GLN A 81 -21.14 -6.73 -13.28
CA GLN A 81 -21.57 -6.57 -14.67
C GLN A 81 -21.29 -7.80 -15.54
N HIS A 82 -20.32 -8.65 -15.17
CA HIS A 82 -19.90 -9.78 -16.02
C HIS A 82 -20.14 -11.16 -15.39
N GLU A 83 -20.49 -11.23 -14.10
CA GLU A 83 -20.66 -12.51 -13.38
C GLU A 83 -21.77 -13.39 -13.96
N HIS A 84 -22.78 -12.78 -14.58
CA HIS A 84 -23.91 -13.48 -15.20
C HIS A 84 -23.55 -14.21 -16.50
N ILE A 85 -22.38 -13.96 -17.08
CA ILE A 85 -21.94 -14.62 -18.32
C ILE A 85 -21.61 -16.08 -18.01
N ALA A 86 -22.51 -17.01 -18.34
CA ALA A 86 -22.37 -18.43 -18.02
C ALA A 86 -21.15 -19.08 -18.72
N VAL A 87 -20.92 -18.74 -20.00
CA VAL A 87 -19.85 -19.32 -20.81
C VAL A 87 -18.50 -18.67 -20.46
N GLN A 88 -17.54 -19.46 -20.01
CA GLN A 88 -16.22 -18.97 -19.60
C GLN A 88 -15.47 -18.25 -20.73
N LYS A 89 -15.62 -18.71 -21.98
CA LYS A 89 -15.00 -18.09 -23.15
C LYS A 89 -15.53 -16.67 -23.40
N ASP A 90 -16.83 -16.47 -23.25
CA ASP A 90 -17.47 -15.17 -23.46
C ASP A 90 -17.12 -14.21 -22.32
N PHE A 91 -17.03 -14.72 -21.10
CA PHE A 91 -16.52 -13.95 -19.96
C PHE A 91 -15.09 -13.48 -20.21
N ALA A 92 -14.20 -14.39 -20.62
CA ALA A 92 -12.82 -14.06 -20.95
C ALA A 92 -12.73 -12.99 -22.06
N LEU A 93 -13.55 -13.10 -23.10
CA LEU A 93 -13.60 -12.11 -24.17
C LEU A 93 -14.07 -10.73 -23.70
N ALA A 94 -15.01 -10.69 -22.76
CA ALA A 94 -15.53 -9.44 -22.22
C ALA A 94 -14.48 -8.72 -21.35
N ILE A 95 -13.70 -9.44 -20.54
CA ILE A 95 -12.78 -8.82 -19.58
C ILE A 95 -11.31 -8.74 -20.04
N LYS A 96 -10.93 -9.36 -21.17
CA LYS A 96 -9.51 -9.50 -21.59
C LYS A 96 -8.72 -8.19 -21.71
N HIS A 97 -9.42 -7.08 -21.94
CA HIS A 97 -8.82 -5.77 -22.17
C HIS A 97 -8.51 -5.05 -20.85
N LEU A 98 -9.00 -5.56 -19.73
CA LEU A 98 -8.84 -4.96 -18.41
C LEU A 98 -7.51 -5.38 -17.78
N PRO A 99 -6.76 -4.44 -17.17
CA PRO A 99 -5.45 -4.72 -16.59
C PRO A 99 -5.51 -5.61 -15.33
N TYR A 100 -6.69 -5.75 -14.73
CA TYR A 100 -7.00 -6.59 -13.57
C TYR A 100 -7.85 -7.82 -13.93
N SER A 101 -7.87 -8.24 -15.20
CA SER A 101 -8.62 -9.42 -15.65
C SER A 101 -8.28 -10.69 -14.86
N GLY A 102 -7.03 -10.86 -14.42
CA GLY A 102 -6.62 -11.97 -13.54
C GLY A 102 -7.35 -12.00 -12.20
N ILE A 103 -7.64 -10.84 -11.61
CA ILE A 103 -8.40 -10.71 -10.36
C ILE A 103 -9.84 -11.20 -10.57
N LEU A 104 -10.47 -10.79 -11.68
CA LEU A 104 -11.82 -11.21 -12.05
C LEU A 104 -11.94 -12.72 -12.26
N PHE A 105 -10.90 -13.36 -12.82
CA PHE A 105 -10.85 -14.83 -12.92
C PHE A 105 -10.74 -15.50 -11.54
N SER A 106 -9.91 -14.97 -10.63
CA SER A 106 -9.78 -15.49 -9.27
C SER A 106 -11.09 -15.40 -8.48
N LEU A 107 -11.82 -14.30 -8.63
CA LEU A 107 -13.15 -14.10 -8.02
C LEU A 107 -14.16 -15.09 -8.56
N ARG A 108 -14.27 -15.22 -9.89
CA ARG A 108 -15.19 -16.16 -10.55
C ARG A 108 -14.90 -17.61 -10.15
N ALA A 109 -13.63 -17.98 -10.04
CA ALA A 109 -13.20 -19.31 -9.62
C ALA A 109 -13.39 -19.56 -8.11
N ARG A 110 -13.87 -18.57 -7.34
CA ARG A 110 -14.03 -18.61 -5.88
C ARG A 110 -12.75 -19.00 -5.13
N ARG A 111 -11.60 -18.59 -5.66
CA ARG A 111 -10.29 -18.82 -5.00
C ARG A 111 -10.03 -17.85 -3.86
N VAL A 112 -10.70 -16.70 -3.91
CA VAL A 112 -10.58 -15.58 -2.97
C VAL A 112 -11.98 -15.18 -2.55
N ALA A 113 -12.15 -14.75 -1.29
CA ALA A 113 -13.44 -14.36 -0.72
C ALA A 113 -13.91 -12.99 -1.21
N GLY A 114 -13.02 -12.15 -1.72
CA GLY A 114 -13.37 -10.85 -2.27
C GLY A 114 -12.22 -10.10 -2.94
N VAL A 115 -12.53 -8.92 -3.49
CA VAL A 115 -11.57 -8.09 -4.24
C VAL A 115 -10.38 -7.68 -3.38
N LYS A 116 -10.64 -7.29 -2.12
CA LYS A 116 -9.57 -6.87 -1.18
C LYS A 116 -8.57 -8.00 -0.89
N GLU A 117 -9.05 -9.23 -0.77
CA GLU A 117 -8.17 -10.40 -0.59
C GLU A 117 -7.40 -10.69 -1.88
N ALA A 118 -8.07 -10.65 -3.02
CA ALA A 118 -7.41 -10.82 -4.32
C ALA A 118 -6.28 -9.81 -4.55
N LEU A 119 -6.48 -8.55 -4.13
CA LEU A 119 -5.47 -7.50 -4.24
C LEU A 119 -4.28 -7.71 -3.29
N ARG A 120 -4.43 -8.43 -2.17
CA ARG A 120 -3.30 -8.77 -1.29
C ARG A 120 -2.37 -9.81 -1.90
N ASP A 121 -2.91 -10.70 -2.73
CA ASP A 121 -2.13 -11.73 -3.41
C ASP A 121 -1.41 -11.22 -4.67
N VAL A 122 -1.76 -10.01 -5.12
CA VAL A 122 -1.13 -9.36 -6.27
C VAL A 122 0.20 -8.73 -5.87
N THR A 123 1.21 -8.86 -6.73
CA THR A 123 2.52 -8.23 -6.50
C THR A 123 2.38 -6.71 -6.38
N ILE A 124 3.11 -6.10 -5.45
CA ILE A 124 3.07 -4.64 -5.20
C ILE A 124 3.32 -3.83 -6.48
N HIS A 125 4.25 -4.25 -7.33
CA HIS A 125 4.50 -3.61 -8.64
C HIS A 125 3.23 -3.52 -9.50
N LYS A 126 2.43 -4.59 -9.52
CA LYS A 126 1.19 -4.60 -10.30
C LYS A 126 0.13 -3.68 -9.68
N ILE A 127 0.10 -3.56 -8.36
CA ILE A 127 -0.80 -2.64 -7.66
C ILE A 127 -0.38 -1.18 -7.93
N GLU A 128 0.92 -0.91 -7.98
CA GLU A 128 1.48 0.39 -8.35
C GLU A 128 1.02 0.82 -9.75
N GLU A 129 1.11 -0.08 -10.74
CA GLU A 129 0.58 0.13 -12.10
C GLU A 129 -0.94 0.41 -12.08
N LEU A 130 -1.71 -0.41 -11.36
CA LEU A 130 -3.17 -0.30 -11.30
C LEU A 130 -3.63 1.00 -10.63
N LEU A 131 -2.89 1.50 -9.64
CA LEU A 131 -3.18 2.78 -8.99
C LEU A 131 -2.67 3.99 -9.79
N GLY A 132 -1.99 3.75 -10.92
CA GLY A 132 -1.35 4.78 -11.74
C GLY A 132 -0.32 5.57 -10.94
N LEU A 133 0.49 4.87 -10.13
CA LEU A 133 1.48 5.45 -9.24
C LEU A 133 2.91 5.40 -9.79
N ASP A 134 3.10 4.80 -10.97
CA ASP A 134 4.41 4.46 -11.58
C ASP A 134 5.43 5.60 -11.63
N TYR A 135 5.03 6.86 -11.53
CA TYR A 135 5.94 8.01 -11.55
C TYR A 135 5.46 9.20 -10.72
N ILE A 136 4.73 9.00 -9.62
CA ILE A 136 4.54 10.13 -8.72
C ILE A 136 5.85 10.33 -7.95
N ASN A 137 6.72 11.18 -8.50
CA ASN A 137 7.48 12.13 -7.68
C ASN A 137 6.46 12.88 -6.83
N LEU A 138 6.05 12.26 -5.72
CA LEU A 138 5.36 12.94 -4.64
C LEU A 138 6.44 13.80 -4.03
N GLY A 139 6.65 14.99 -4.61
CA GLY A 139 7.69 15.91 -4.22
C GLY A 139 7.73 15.99 -2.69
N LEU A 140 8.78 15.37 -2.14
CA LEU A 140 9.32 15.65 -0.83
C LEU A 140 10.40 16.70 -1.04
#